data_AF-A0A3L7TA57-F1
#
_entry.id   AF-A0A3L7TA57-F1
#
_cell.length_a   1.000
_cell.length_b   1.000
_cell.length_c   1.000
_cell.angle_alpha   90.00
_cell.angle_beta   90.00
_cell.angle_gamma   90.00
#
_symmetry.space_group_name_H-M   'P 1'
#
loop_
_entity.id
_entity.type
_entity.pdbx_description
1 polymer ?
#
loop_
_entity_poly.entity_id
_entity_poly.type
_entity_poly.pdbx_seq_one_letter_code
_entity_poly.pdbx_strand_id
1 'polypeptide(L)'
;MTFSRYLLLAMIALSAFFVYLLYQSPVADEPIEHSTVYRLMMLLTGGAGLFVALTLYHQARSQEVATEQALELSTIKIIKDLWITPNLRLAQDYDNLGTLPAEMYPDLSINSSQDMHQVAFAISIFQIFEDYKTIYTHDKTGVNIWLGNFLNWAQSDTLQQLWPRLRINYQPSTIQMTESLFSAANEIKALRAQQGQVSYQDYQAVIDKLAIVFRQQIANPSASAI
;
A
#
# COMPACT_ATOMS: atom_id res chain seq x y z
N MET A 1 -30.22 -10.00 9.70
CA MET A 1 -30.63 -10.40 11.07
C MET A 1 -31.55 -11.62 11.14
N THR A 2 -32.32 -11.95 10.10
CA THR A 2 -33.27 -13.09 10.09
C THR A 2 -32.60 -14.47 10.07
N PHE A 3 -31.49 -14.63 9.35
CA PHE A 3 -30.75 -15.90 9.24
C PHE A 3 -30.24 -16.43 10.60
N SER A 4 -29.73 -15.54 11.46
CA SER A 4 -29.22 -15.88 12.79
C SER A 4 -30.31 -16.40 13.74
N ARG A 5 -31.55 -15.90 13.61
CA ARG A 5 -32.68 -16.34 14.45
C ARG A 5 -33.16 -17.75 14.11
N TYR A 6 -33.22 -18.09 12.81
CA TYR A 6 -33.59 -19.44 12.38
C TYR A 6 -32.53 -20.48 12.75
N LEU A 7 -31.25 -20.12 12.69
CA LEU A 7 -30.16 -20.99 13.11
C LEU A 7 -30.22 -21.29 14.62
N LEU A 8 -30.48 -20.27 15.44
CA LEU A 8 -30.64 -20.43 16.89
C LEU A 8 -31.84 -21.34 17.24
N LEU A 9 -32.97 -21.14 16.58
CA LEU A 9 -34.17 -21.97 16.79
C LEU A 9 -33.93 -23.42 16.37
N ALA A 10 -33.23 -23.65 15.27
CA ALA A 10 -32.85 -24.99 14.83
C ALA A 10 -31.92 -25.68 15.85
N MET A 11 -30.95 -24.96 16.42
CA MET A 11 -30.05 -25.49 17.45
C MET A 11 -30.80 -25.87 18.72
N ILE A 12 -31.71 -25.01 19.21
CA ILE A 12 -32.52 -25.28 20.41
C ILE A 12 -33.42 -26.51 20.18
N ALA A 13 -34.06 -26.61 19.03
CA ALA A 13 -34.90 -27.76 18.68
C ALA A 13 -34.08 -29.07 18.60
N LEU A 14 -32.87 -29.01 18.02
CA LEU A 14 -31.96 -30.16 17.94
C LEU A 14 -31.50 -30.62 19.34
N SER A 15 -31.19 -29.67 20.23
CA SER A 15 -30.81 -29.96 21.62
C SER A 15 -31.96 -30.60 22.41
N ALA A 16 -33.19 -30.09 22.26
CA ALA A 16 -34.37 -30.67 22.92
C ALA A 16 -34.67 -32.09 22.41
N PHE A 17 -34.53 -32.31 21.10
CA PHE A 17 -34.66 -33.64 20.49
C PHE A 17 -33.60 -34.62 21.02
N PHE A 18 -32.37 -34.16 21.24
CA PHE A 18 -31.30 -34.98 21.82
C PHE A 18 -31.57 -35.41 23.26
N VAL A 19 -32.07 -34.49 24.10
CA VAL A 19 -32.50 -34.82 25.48
C VAL A 19 -33.62 -35.85 25.48
N TYR A 20 -34.56 -35.73 24.55
CA TYR A 20 -35.64 -36.70 24.37
C TYR A 20 -35.12 -38.10 23.98
N LEU A 21 -34.17 -38.18 23.04
CA LEU A 21 -33.58 -39.45 22.62
C LEU A 21 -32.74 -40.11 23.72
N LEU A 22 -32.02 -39.34 24.53
CA LEU A 22 -31.28 -39.85 25.70
C LEU A 22 -32.23 -40.43 26.75
N TYR A 23 -33.42 -39.85 26.91
CA TYR A 23 -34.44 -40.33 27.83
C TYR A 23 -35.09 -41.64 27.37
N GLN A 24 -35.03 -41.94 26.07
CA GLN A 24 -35.63 -43.12 25.45
C GLN A 24 -34.73 -44.35 25.38
N SER A 25 -33.58 -44.41 26.06
CA SER A 25 -32.70 -45.58 25.97
C SER A 25 -32.99 -46.62 27.06
N PRO A 26 -33.75 -47.70 26.80
CA PRO A 26 -33.71 -48.90 27.62
C PRO A 26 -32.58 -49.83 27.13
N VAL A 27 -32.24 -50.77 28.00
CA VAL A 27 -31.39 -51.96 27.79
C VAL A 27 -29.90 -51.76 28.09
N ALA A 28 -29.53 -52.26 29.27
CA ALA A 28 -28.16 -52.59 29.62
C ALA A 28 -27.73 -53.85 28.85
N ASP A 29 -26.49 -53.86 28.34
CA ASP A 29 -25.72 -54.97 27.75
C ASP A 29 -25.46 -55.03 26.22
N GLU A 30 -25.66 -53.95 25.44
CA GLU A 30 -25.06 -53.86 24.09
C GLU A 30 -23.74 -53.06 24.08
N PRO A 31 -22.74 -53.45 23.26
CA PRO A 31 -21.52 -52.66 23.06
C PRO A 31 -21.88 -51.24 22.60
N ILE A 32 -21.30 -50.22 23.23
CA ILE A 32 -21.63 -48.80 23.02
C ILE A 32 -21.58 -48.41 21.52
N GLU A 33 -20.71 -49.05 20.73
CA GLU A 33 -20.56 -48.81 19.29
C GLU A 33 -21.78 -49.22 18.44
N HIS A 34 -22.64 -50.12 18.94
CA HIS A 34 -23.90 -50.52 18.32
C HIS A 34 -25.08 -49.67 18.74
N SER A 35 -24.94 -48.87 19.81
CA SER A 35 -25.98 -47.97 20.26
C SER A 35 -26.28 -46.89 19.21
N THR A 36 -27.56 -46.77 18.86
CA THR A 36 -28.05 -45.73 17.93
C THR A 36 -27.74 -44.34 18.49
N VAL A 37 -27.73 -44.19 19.82
CA VAL A 37 -27.35 -42.97 20.53
C VAL A 37 -25.88 -42.61 20.28
N TYR A 38 -24.96 -43.59 20.32
CA TYR A 38 -23.55 -43.35 20.07
C TYR A 38 -23.27 -42.93 18.62
N ARG A 39 -23.93 -43.55 17.64
CA ARG A 39 -23.83 -43.16 16.23
C ARG A 39 -24.38 -41.75 15.99
N LEU A 40 -25.48 -41.39 16.64
CA LEU A 40 -26.03 -40.03 16.62
C LEU A 40 -25.07 -39.03 17.27
N MET A 41 -24.45 -39.37 18.40
CA MET A 41 -23.44 -38.51 19.05
C MET A 41 -22.21 -38.31 18.16
N MET A 42 -21.72 -39.35 17.48
CA MET A 42 -20.61 -39.20 16.54
C MET A 42 -20.97 -38.33 15.33
N LEU A 43 -22.17 -38.51 14.76
CA LEU A 43 -22.65 -37.68 13.64
C LEU A 43 -22.82 -36.21 14.06
N LEU A 44 -23.36 -35.96 15.26
CA LEU A 44 -23.50 -34.61 15.81
C LEU A 44 -22.14 -33.97 16.11
N THR A 45 -21.19 -34.73 16.66
CA THR A 45 -19.84 -34.23 16.95
C THR A 45 -19.08 -33.92 15.66
N GLY A 46 -19.17 -34.80 14.66
CA GLY A 46 -18.61 -34.56 13.33
C GLY A 46 -19.27 -33.38 12.61
N GLY A 47 -20.59 -33.24 12.71
CA GLY A 47 -21.35 -32.12 12.16
C GLY A 47 -21.00 -30.78 12.81
N ALA A 48 -20.86 -30.75 14.14
CA ALA A 48 -20.42 -29.57 14.88
C ALA A 48 -18.98 -29.17 14.51
N GLY A 49 -18.08 -30.14 14.38
CA GLY A 49 -16.71 -29.90 13.93
C GLY A 49 -16.65 -29.28 12.52
N LEU A 50 -17.44 -29.80 11.58
CA LEU A 50 -17.53 -29.26 10.22
C LEU A 50 -18.12 -27.84 10.20
N PHE A 51 -19.14 -27.59 11.03
CA PHE A 51 -19.74 -26.26 11.14
C PHE A 51 -18.74 -25.23 11.67
N VAL A 52 -17.99 -25.55 12.73
CA VAL A 52 -16.93 -24.68 13.27
C VAL A 52 -15.88 -24.41 12.19
N ALA A 53 -15.40 -25.43 11.48
CA ALA A 53 -14.42 -25.26 10.40
C ALA A 53 -14.92 -24.32 9.28
N LEU A 54 -16.18 -24.47 8.85
CA LEU A 54 -16.80 -23.61 7.84
C LEU A 54 -16.95 -22.16 8.33
N THR A 55 -17.32 -21.95 9.60
CA THR A 55 -17.42 -20.60 10.16
C THR A 55 -16.06 -19.92 10.28
N LEU A 56 -15.01 -20.65 10.70
CA LEU A 56 -13.64 -20.13 10.74
C LEU A 56 -13.12 -19.81 9.33
N TYR A 57 -13.38 -20.67 8.35
CA TYR A 57 -13.04 -20.41 6.95
C TYR A 57 -13.76 -19.17 6.41
N HIS A 58 -15.06 -19.04 6.67
CA HIS A 58 -15.84 -17.89 6.23
C HIS A 58 -15.38 -16.60 6.92
N GLN A 59 -15.06 -16.66 8.21
CA GLN A 59 -14.54 -15.53 8.97
C GLN A 59 -13.15 -15.11 8.47
N ALA A 60 -12.24 -16.06 8.23
CA ALA A 60 -10.93 -15.81 7.65
C ALA A 60 -11.05 -15.14 6.28
N ARG A 61 -11.91 -15.67 5.40
CA ARG A 61 -12.14 -15.11 4.06
C ARG A 61 -12.80 -13.73 4.10
N SER A 62 -13.75 -13.51 4.99
CA SER A 62 -14.37 -12.20 5.18
C SER A 62 -13.37 -11.17 5.72
N GLN A 63 -12.43 -11.60 6.57
CA GLN A 63 -11.37 -10.76 7.09
C GLN A 63 -10.36 -10.40 6.00
N GLU A 64 -9.97 -11.36 5.15
CA GLU A 64 -9.13 -11.10 3.97
C GLU A 64 -9.75 -10.04 3.05
N VAL A 65 -11.02 -10.20 2.66
CA VAL A 65 -11.73 -9.23 1.80
C VAL A 65 -11.83 -7.86 2.44
N ALA A 66 -12.15 -7.78 3.74
CA ALA A 66 -12.19 -6.50 4.46
C ALA A 66 -10.80 -5.84 4.53
N THR A 67 -9.75 -6.64 4.66
CA THR A 67 -8.36 -6.15 4.67
C THR A 67 -7.96 -5.64 3.29
N GLU A 68 -8.32 -6.34 2.21
CA GLU A 68 -8.14 -5.89 0.83
C GLU A 68 -8.83 -4.56 0.55
N GLN A 69 -10.10 -4.41 0.94
CA GLN A 69 -10.85 -3.16 0.78
C GLN A 69 -10.26 -2.01 1.60
N ALA A 70 -9.86 -2.27 2.86
CA ALA A 70 -9.17 -1.29 3.68
C ALA A 70 -7.83 -0.85 3.07
N LEU A 71 -7.13 -1.77 2.38
CA LEU A 71 -5.88 -1.49 1.68
C LEU A 71 -6.10 -0.69 0.38
N GLU A 72 -7.15 -0.96 -0.41
CA GLU A 72 -7.51 -0.13 -1.57
C GLU A 72 -7.86 1.30 -1.14
N LEU A 73 -8.65 1.44 -0.08
CA LEU A 73 -8.94 2.74 0.54
C LEU A 73 -7.67 3.44 1.05
N SER A 74 -6.71 2.68 1.58
CA SER A 74 -5.39 3.20 2.00
C SER A 74 -4.61 3.75 0.80
N THR A 75 -4.54 3.01 -0.32
CA THR A 75 -3.86 3.47 -1.54
C THR A 75 -4.48 4.75 -2.10
N ILE A 76 -5.80 4.83 -2.24
CA ILE A 76 -6.48 6.05 -2.71
C ILE A 76 -6.19 7.21 -1.77
N LYS A 77 -6.19 6.96 -0.46
CA LYS A 77 -5.85 7.97 0.54
C LYS A 77 -4.40 8.42 0.43
N ILE A 78 -3.45 7.51 0.24
CA ILE A 78 -2.03 7.83 0.06
C ILE A 78 -1.82 8.69 -1.20
N ILE A 79 -2.40 8.30 -2.33
CA ILE A 79 -2.33 9.10 -3.58
C ILE A 79 -2.95 10.48 -3.34
N LYS A 80 -4.11 10.55 -2.69
CA LYS A 80 -4.74 11.83 -2.37
C LYS A 80 -3.85 12.69 -1.46
N ASP A 81 -3.31 12.14 -0.40
CA ASP A 81 -2.64 12.88 0.66
C ASP A 81 -1.20 13.25 0.29
N LEU A 82 -0.50 12.43 -0.51
CA LEU A 82 0.91 12.65 -0.89
C LEU A 82 1.11 13.12 -2.33
N TRP A 83 0.15 12.88 -3.23
CA TRP A 83 0.26 13.35 -4.61
C TRP A 83 -0.69 14.52 -4.86
N ILE A 84 -1.99 14.33 -4.67
CA ILE A 84 -2.98 15.34 -5.10
C ILE A 84 -2.96 16.54 -4.17
N THR A 85 -2.98 16.33 -2.85
CA THR A 85 -3.10 17.40 -1.85
C THR A 85 -1.90 18.34 -1.83
N PRO A 86 -0.64 17.86 -1.90
CA PRO A 86 0.50 18.76 -1.99
C PRO A 86 0.46 19.59 -3.27
N ASN A 87 0.16 18.99 -4.42
CA ASN A 87 0.00 19.74 -5.68
C ASN A 87 -1.15 20.76 -5.61
N LEU A 88 -2.25 20.42 -4.95
CA LEU A 88 -3.39 21.33 -4.77
C LEU A 88 -3.06 22.50 -3.84
N ARG A 89 -2.44 22.22 -2.68
CA ARG A 89 -1.98 23.25 -1.73
C ARG A 89 -0.92 24.14 -2.36
N LEU A 90 0.04 23.56 -3.09
CA LEU A 90 1.03 24.31 -3.84
C LEU A 90 0.42 25.21 -4.89
N ALA A 91 -0.68 24.80 -5.53
CA ALA A 91 -1.39 25.64 -6.51
C ALA A 91 -2.26 26.72 -5.84
N GLN A 92 -2.82 26.46 -4.65
CA GLN A 92 -3.72 27.37 -3.93
C GLN A 92 -2.97 28.41 -3.09
N ASP A 93 -1.95 27.97 -2.36
CA ASP A 93 -1.16 28.81 -1.47
C ASP A 93 0.06 29.41 -2.18
N TYR A 94 0.19 29.17 -3.49
CA TYR A 94 1.30 29.61 -4.35
C TYR A 94 1.67 31.08 -4.16
N ASP A 95 0.66 31.97 -4.20
CA ASP A 95 0.84 33.42 -4.09
C ASP A 95 1.07 33.87 -2.63
N ASN A 96 0.80 33.01 -1.65
CA ASN A 96 0.81 33.30 -0.22
C ASN A 96 2.04 32.74 0.52
N LEU A 97 2.94 32.01 -0.17
CA LEU A 97 4.11 31.40 0.46
C LEU A 97 5.10 32.42 1.06
N GLY A 98 5.08 33.68 0.60
CA GLY A 98 5.90 34.76 1.15
C GLY A 98 7.39 34.37 1.23
N THR A 99 8.06 34.76 2.31
CA THR A 99 9.49 34.45 2.56
C THR A 99 9.73 33.10 3.26
N LEU A 100 8.67 32.34 3.54
CA LEU A 100 8.75 31.12 4.35
C LEU A 100 9.78 30.09 3.84
N PRO A 101 9.90 29.80 2.52
CA PRO A 101 10.94 28.90 2.03
C PRO A 101 12.37 29.40 2.31
N ALA A 102 12.60 30.72 2.25
CA ALA A 102 13.90 31.31 2.56
C ALA A 102 14.22 31.21 4.05
N GLU A 103 13.21 31.30 4.92
CA GLU A 103 13.36 31.16 6.37
C GLU A 103 13.64 29.72 6.79
N MET A 104 12.96 28.76 6.17
CA MET A 104 13.13 27.33 6.45
C MET A 104 14.46 26.78 5.90
N TYR A 105 14.99 27.39 4.84
CA TYR A 105 16.22 26.97 4.18
C TYR A 105 17.16 28.17 3.99
N PRO A 106 17.72 28.71 5.09
CA PRO A 106 18.50 29.96 5.07
C PRO A 106 19.81 29.84 4.26
N ASP A 107 20.32 28.62 4.11
CA ASP A 107 21.52 28.34 3.32
C ASP A 107 21.25 28.28 1.80
N LEU A 108 19.99 28.35 1.37
CA LEU A 108 19.63 28.50 -0.04
C LEU A 108 19.70 29.97 -0.44
N SER A 109 20.57 30.27 -1.40
CA SER A 109 20.66 31.59 -2.02
C SER A 109 19.44 31.90 -2.90
N ILE A 110 18.32 32.30 -2.31
CA ILE A 110 17.09 32.63 -3.05
C ILE A 110 17.20 34.07 -3.58
N ASN A 111 17.26 34.21 -4.90
CA ASN A 111 17.64 35.49 -5.54
C ASN A 111 16.44 36.32 -6.04
N SER A 112 15.24 35.73 -6.11
CA SER A 112 14.03 36.40 -6.58
C SER A 112 12.77 35.69 -6.11
N SER A 113 11.61 36.35 -6.23
CA SER A 113 10.31 35.70 -5.97
C SER A 113 10.06 34.49 -6.87
N GLN A 114 10.48 34.55 -8.14
CA GLN A 114 10.34 33.42 -9.05
C GLN A 114 11.24 32.24 -8.65
N ASP A 115 12.50 32.51 -8.26
CA ASP A 115 13.41 31.48 -7.73
C ASP A 115 12.83 30.88 -6.44
N MET A 116 12.27 31.70 -5.55
CA MET A 116 11.60 31.27 -4.33
C MET A 116 10.45 30.29 -4.62
N HIS A 117 9.62 30.59 -5.61
CA HIS A 117 8.50 29.73 -5.99
C HIS A 117 8.97 28.40 -6.57
N GLN A 118 9.99 28.43 -7.43
CA GLN A 118 10.55 27.20 -8.01
C GLN A 118 11.22 26.33 -6.96
N VAL A 119 11.92 26.95 -5.99
CA VAL A 119 12.53 26.29 -4.84
C VAL A 119 11.47 25.63 -3.94
N ALA A 120 10.40 26.34 -3.58
CA ALA A 120 9.33 25.80 -2.75
C ALA A 120 8.62 24.59 -3.41
N PHE A 121 8.38 24.69 -4.72
CA PHE A 121 7.84 23.58 -5.50
C PHE A 121 8.79 22.39 -5.51
N ALA A 122 10.08 22.62 -5.80
CA ALA A 122 11.08 21.55 -5.84
C ALA A 122 11.24 20.84 -4.49
N ILE A 123 11.23 21.59 -3.38
CA ILE A 123 11.27 21.02 -2.02
C ILE A 123 10.12 20.05 -1.80
N SER A 124 8.90 20.46 -2.17
CA SER A 124 7.71 19.63 -1.97
C SER A 124 7.77 18.33 -2.77
N ILE A 125 8.27 18.38 -4.00
CA ILE A 125 8.45 17.19 -4.85
C ILE A 125 9.49 16.23 -4.26
N PHE A 126 10.64 16.75 -3.83
CA PHE A 126 11.69 15.91 -3.24
C PHE A 126 11.28 15.34 -1.88
N GLN A 127 10.48 16.07 -1.08
CA GLN A 127 9.89 15.53 0.15
C GLN A 127 8.95 14.35 -0.14
N ILE A 128 8.16 14.42 -1.22
CA ILE A 128 7.31 13.28 -1.63
C ILE A 128 8.16 12.05 -1.98
N PHE A 129 9.33 12.22 -2.60
CA PHE A 129 10.24 11.10 -2.86
C PHE A 129 10.76 10.47 -1.57
N GLU A 130 11.09 11.29 -0.57
CA GLU A 130 11.55 10.83 0.73
C GLU A 130 10.43 10.11 1.49
N ASP A 131 9.25 10.71 1.58
CA ASP A 131 8.08 10.16 2.27
C ASP A 131 7.62 8.84 1.64
N TYR A 132 7.75 8.70 0.31
CA TYR A 132 7.44 7.45 -0.37
C TYR A 132 8.27 6.28 0.18
N LYS A 133 9.54 6.50 0.54
CA LYS A 133 10.38 5.45 1.11
C LYS A 133 9.90 4.98 2.48
N THR A 134 9.19 5.81 3.22
CA THR A 134 8.62 5.43 4.51
C THR A 134 7.35 4.61 4.35
N ILE A 135 6.59 4.83 3.27
CA ILE A 135 5.27 4.20 3.09
C ILE A 135 5.27 3.03 2.09
N TYR A 136 6.29 2.88 1.24
CA TYR A 136 6.23 1.94 0.11
C TYR A 136 6.01 0.49 0.54
N THR A 137 6.44 0.10 1.75
CA THR A 137 6.21 -1.24 2.32
C THR A 137 4.73 -1.52 2.60
N HIS A 138 3.94 -0.48 2.79
CA HIS A 138 2.51 -0.53 3.11
C HIS A 138 1.63 -0.22 1.90
N ASP A 139 2.22 0.23 0.79
CA ASP A 139 1.50 0.58 -0.43
C ASP A 139 1.34 -0.63 -1.37
N LYS A 140 0.11 -0.87 -1.82
CA LYS A 140 -0.23 -1.92 -2.80
C LYS A 140 -0.31 -1.43 -4.24
N THR A 141 -0.20 -0.12 -4.49
CA THR A 141 -0.22 0.46 -5.86
C THR A 141 0.92 -0.12 -6.71
N GLY A 142 2.03 -0.45 -6.06
CA GLY A 142 3.18 -1.05 -6.69
C GLY A 142 4.20 -0.02 -7.14
N VAL A 143 5.48 -0.38 -6.96
CA VAL A 143 6.64 0.47 -7.21
C VAL A 143 6.63 1.09 -8.62
N ASN A 144 6.17 0.35 -9.63
CA ASN A 144 6.20 0.82 -11.02
C ASN A 144 5.30 2.04 -11.28
N ILE A 145 4.14 2.13 -10.62
CA ILE A 145 3.21 3.25 -10.80
C ILE A 145 3.81 4.53 -10.20
N TRP A 146 4.37 4.44 -8.99
CA TRP A 146 5.03 5.55 -8.33
C TRP A 146 6.27 6.01 -9.07
N LEU A 147 7.12 5.07 -9.51
CA LEU A 147 8.29 5.41 -10.30
C LEU A 147 7.92 6.07 -11.62
N GLY A 148 6.88 5.62 -12.32
CA GLY A 148 6.40 6.29 -13.53
C GLY A 148 5.95 7.74 -13.27
N ASN A 149 5.24 7.96 -12.16
CA ASN A 149 4.82 9.29 -11.75
C ASN A 149 6.00 10.20 -11.37
N PHE A 150 6.96 9.71 -10.58
CA PHE A 150 8.17 10.44 -10.23
C PHE A 150 9.03 10.75 -11.46
N LEU A 151 9.06 9.84 -12.42
CA LEU A 151 9.81 10.00 -13.67
C LEU A 151 9.24 11.10 -14.57
N ASN A 152 7.93 11.39 -14.47
CA ASN A 152 7.35 12.56 -15.13
C ASN A 152 7.87 13.87 -14.55
N TRP A 153 7.97 13.98 -13.22
CA TRP A 153 8.57 15.16 -12.59
C TRP A 153 10.07 15.24 -12.84
N ALA A 154 10.79 14.12 -12.75
CA ALA A 154 12.24 14.06 -12.95
C ALA A 154 12.70 14.53 -14.34
N GLN A 155 11.82 14.53 -15.33
CA GLN A 155 12.07 15.11 -16.65
C GLN A 155 12.12 16.65 -16.66
N SER A 156 11.70 17.34 -15.60
CA SER A 156 11.77 18.81 -15.52
C SER A 156 13.22 19.31 -15.41
N ASP A 157 13.65 20.14 -16.37
CA ASP A 157 14.98 20.77 -16.34
C ASP A 157 15.15 21.68 -15.13
N THR A 158 14.08 22.37 -14.72
CA THR A 158 14.08 23.23 -13.53
C THR A 158 14.37 22.42 -12.26
N LEU A 159 13.74 21.25 -12.09
CA LEU A 159 14.01 20.40 -10.92
C LEU A 159 15.46 19.90 -10.93
N GLN A 160 15.99 19.52 -12.09
CA GLN A 160 17.39 19.09 -12.22
C GLN A 160 18.39 20.23 -11.92
N GLN A 161 18.08 21.47 -12.31
CA GLN A 161 18.91 22.65 -12.03
C GLN A 161 18.90 23.05 -10.56
N LEU A 162 17.77 22.88 -9.87
CA LEU A 162 17.64 23.20 -8.45
C LEU A 162 18.22 22.12 -7.53
N TRP A 163 18.28 20.87 -8.00
CA TRP A 163 18.72 19.74 -7.18
C TRP A 163 20.10 19.91 -6.52
N PRO A 164 21.17 20.38 -7.20
CA PRO A 164 22.47 20.56 -6.56
C PRO A 164 22.43 21.50 -5.35
N ARG A 165 21.53 22.50 -5.36
CA ARG A 165 21.32 23.43 -4.23
C ARG A 165 20.54 22.76 -3.11
N LEU A 166 19.56 21.91 -3.45
CA LEU A 166 18.57 21.37 -2.52
C LEU A 166 19.00 20.06 -1.86
N ARG A 167 19.80 19.24 -2.53
CA ARG A 167 20.11 17.85 -2.12
C ARG A 167 20.70 17.71 -0.72
N ILE A 168 21.39 18.74 -0.22
CA ILE A 168 21.99 18.76 1.12
C ILE A 168 20.97 18.58 2.24
N ASN A 169 19.70 18.91 1.97
CA ASN A 169 18.61 18.83 2.96
C ASN A 169 17.96 17.45 3.04
N TYR A 170 18.40 16.46 2.25
CA TYR A 170 17.76 15.16 2.14
C TYR A 170 18.68 14.03 2.61
N GLN A 171 18.10 12.92 3.03
CA GLN A 171 18.86 11.75 3.44
C GLN A 171 19.69 11.19 2.26
N PRO A 172 20.88 10.58 2.51
CA PRO A 172 21.72 10.00 1.45
C PRO A 172 20.94 9.05 0.53
N SER A 173 20.00 8.32 1.11
CA SER A 173 19.19 7.34 0.41
C SER A 173 18.08 7.97 -0.45
N THR A 174 17.63 9.18 -0.13
CA THR A 174 16.75 10.02 -0.96
C THR A 174 17.55 10.66 -2.09
N ILE A 175 18.78 11.07 -1.80
CA ILE A 175 19.71 11.62 -2.80
C ILE A 175 19.96 10.59 -3.90
N GLN A 176 20.33 9.36 -3.53
CA GLN A 176 20.57 8.27 -4.48
C GLN A 176 19.35 7.94 -5.34
N MET A 177 18.15 7.92 -4.74
CA MET A 177 16.90 7.70 -5.47
C MET A 177 16.64 8.81 -6.49
N THR A 178 16.80 10.07 -6.08
CA THR A 178 16.58 11.24 -6.94
C THR A 178 17.57 11.29 -8.10
N GLU A 179 18.85 10.99 -7.85
CA GLU A 179 19.86 10.92 -8.91
C GLU A 179 19.58 9.76 -9.88
N SER A 180 19.08 8.64 -9.39
CA SER A 180 18.64 7.52 -10.24
C SER A 180 17.44 7.90 -11.11
N LEU A 181 16.48 8.64 -10.55
CA LEU A 181 15.33 9.19 -11.26
C LEU A 181 15.75 10.17 -12.36
N PHE A 182 16.71 11.07 -12.09
CA PHE A 182 17.21 12.00 -13.11
C PHE A 182 18.01 11.30 -14.21
N SER A 183 18.81 10.29 -13.87
CA SER A 183 19.50 9.47 -14.86
C SER A 183 18.51 8.79 -15.82
N ALA A 184 17.48 8.15 -15.26
CA ALA A 184 16.40 7.53 -16.03
C ALA A 184 15.62 8.56 -16.88
N ALA A 185 15.34 9.74 -16.33
CA ALA A 185 14.67 10.81 -17.07
C ALA A 185 15.52 11.30 -18.26
N ASN A 186 16.84 11.35 -18.11
CA ASN A 186 17.76 11.74 -19.16
C ASN A 186 17.89 10.64 -20.24
N GLU A 187 17.80 9.36 -19.87
CA GLU A 187 17.66 8.25 -20.83
C GLU A 187 16.40 8.44 -21.70
N ILE A 188 15.26 8.76 -21.11
CA ILE A 188 14.01 9.04 -21.85
C ILE A 188 14.14 10.26 -22.76
N LYS A 189 14.75 11.35 -22.29
CA LYS A 189 15.00 12.53 -23.12
C LYS A 189 15.90 12.20 -24.32
N ALA A 190 16.94 11.39 -24.11
CA ALA A 190 17.84 10.96 -25.15
C ALA A 190 17.14 10.07 -26.20
N LEU A 191 16.32 9.11 -25.75
CA LEU A 191 15.50 8.28 -26.64
C LEU A 191 14.55 9.13 -27.48
N ARG A 192 13.88 10.12 -26.85
CA ARG A 192 13.01 11.08 -27.56
C ARG A 192 13.78 11.87 -28.62
N ALA A 193 15.00 12.31 -28.30
CA ALA A 193 15.83 13.06 -29.24
C ALA A 193 16.29 12.19 -30.43
N GLN A 194 16.53 10.90 -30.22
CA GLN A 194 16.95 9.97 -31.28
C GLN A 194 15.79 9.52 -32.17
N GLN A 195 14.62 9.26 -31.59
CA GLN A 195 13.50 8.60 -32.27
C GLN A 195 12.34 9.55 -32.60
N GLY A 196 12.39 10.81 -32.13
CA GLY A 196 11.31 11.80 -32.24
C GLY A 196 10.17 11.60 -31.24
N GLN A 197 9.88 10.35 -30.85
CA GLN A 197 8.90 9.98 -29.84
C GLN A 197 9.41 8.82 -28.98
N VAL A 198 8.83 8.65 -27.79
CA VAL A 198 9.15 7.55 -26.88
C VAL A 198 7.93 6.66 -26.80
N SER A 199 8.07 5.37 -27.12
CA SER A 199 6.94 4.43 -27.03
C SER A 199 6.66 4.06 -25.58
N TYR A 200 5.48 3.49 -25.33
CA TYR A 200 5.15 2.92 -24.02
C TYR A 200 6.16 1.84 -23.61
N GLN A 201 6.65 1.03 -24.56
CA GLN A 201 7.61 -0.04 -24.28
C GLN A 201 8.97 0.52 -23.85
N ASP A 202 9.44 1.57 -24.51
CA ASP A 202 10.68 2.27 -24.13
C ASP A 202 10.56 2.85 -22.72
N TYR A 203 9.43 3.50 -22.44
CA TYR A 203 9.16 4.08 -21.13
C TYR A 203 9.09 3.00 -20.03
N GLN A 204 8.40 1.89 -20.29
CA GLN A 204 8.30 0.77 -19.36
C GLN A 204 9.65 0.10 -19.10
N ALA A 205 10.48 -0.06 -20.12
CA ALA A 205 11.82 -0.63 -19.96
C ALA A 205 12.70 0.22 -19.03
N VAL A 206 12.59 1.55 -19.10
CA VAL A 206 13.30 2.45 -18.18
C VAL A 206 12.75 2.33 -16.75
N ILE A 207 11.42 2.27 -16.57
CA ILE A 207 10.80 2.05 -15.25
C ILE A 207 11.27 0.74 -14.64
N ASP A 208 11.29 -0.36 -15.40
CA ASP A 208 11.64 -1.67 -14.88
C ASP A 208 13.10 -1.73 -14.41
N LYS A 209 14.03 -1.10 -15.16
CA LYS A 209 15.41 -0.91 -14.71
C LYS A 209 15.48 -0.13 -13.40
N LEU A 210 14.74 0.98 -13.31
CA LEU A 210 14.71 1.84 -12.12
C LEU A 210 14.11 1.10 -10.91
N ALA A 211 13.08 0.28 -11.11
CA ALA A 211 12.45 -0.52 -10.06
C ALA A 211 13.41 -1.55 -9.46
N ILE A 212 14.28 -2.16 -10.27
CA ILE A 212 15.33 -3.07 -9.79
C ILE A 212 16.30 -2.31 -8.88
N VAL A 213 16.79 -1.15 -9.32
CA VAL A 213 17.71 -0.31 -8.54
C VAL A 213 17.07 0.11 -7.22
N PHE A 214 15.82 0.59 -7.25
CA PHE A 214 15.10 1.01 -6.06
C PHE A 214 14.92 -0.13 -5.04
N ARG A 215 14.52 -1.32 -5.50
CA ARG A 215 14.37 -2.49 -4.62
C ARG A 215 15.69 -2.93 -4.01
N GLN A 216 16.78 -2.89 -4.76
CA GLN A 216 18.12 -3.22 -4.26
C GLN A 216 18.60 -2.22 -3.20
N GLN A 217 18.33 -0.93 -3.40
CA GLN A 217 18.67 0.14 -2.45
C GLN A 217 17.92 0.01 -1.13
N ILE A 218 16.68 -0.49 -1.14
CA ILE A 218 15.92 -0.69 0.09
C ILE A 218 16.22 -2.04 0.75
N ALA A 219 16.53 -3.08 -0.03
CA ALA A 219 16.91 -4.38 0.51
C ALA A 219 18.25 -4.36 1.26
N ASN A 220 19.15 -3.41 0.93
CA ASN A 220 20.49 -3.30 1.53
C ASN A 220 20.76 -1.87 2.09
N PRO A 221 20.16 -1.49 3.24
CA PRO A 221 20.38 -0.17 3.85
C PRO A 221 21.82 0.05 4.38
N SER A 222 22.63 -1.00 4.47
CA SER A 222 24.00 -0.98 5.00
C SER A 222 25.06 -0.40 4.04
N ALA A 223 24.72 -0.13 2.78
CA ALA A 223 25.63 0.54 1.84
C ALA A 223 25.49 2.08 1.84
N SER A 224 24.52 2.63 2.60
CA SER A 224 24.21 4.08 2.62
C SER A 224 24.85 4.82 3.80
N ALA A 225 25.67 4.15 4.60
CA ALA A 225 26.35 4.70 5.78
C ALA A 225 27.88 4.68 5.59
N ILE A 226 28.38 5.35 4.54
CA ILE A 226 29.76 5.87 4.47
C ILE A 226 29.71 7.20 3.74
#